data_AF-A0A1J3CWP9-F1
#
_entry.id   AF-A0A1J3CWP9-F1
#
_cell.length_a   1.000
_cell.length_b   1.000
_cell.length_c   1.000
_cell.angle_alpha   90.00
_cell.angle_beta   90.00
_cell.angle_gamma   90.00
#
_symmetry.space_group_name_H-M   'P 1'
#
loop_
_entity.id
_entity.type
_entity.pdbx_description
1 polymer ?
#
loop_
_entity_poly.entity_id
_entity_poly.type
_entity_poly.pdbx_seq_one_letter_code
_entity_poly.pdbx_strand_id
1 'polypeptide(L)'
;VSCLQQLSHIADATILISLLQPSPETFELFDDVILMGEGKIIYHAPRDDICRFFEDCGFKCPERKGVADFLQEVMSRKDQAQYWCYRDKPYSYIS
;
A
#
# COMPACT_ATOMS: atom_id res chain seq x y z
N VAL A 1 -8.69 12.03 11.08
CA VAL A 1 -8.88 11.41 9.75
C VAL A 1 -10.32 10.95 9.57
N SER A 2 -10.92 10.20 10.50
CA SER A 2 -12.30 9.71 10.39
C SER A 2 -13.34 10.82 10.16
N CYS A 3 -13.22 11.97 10.82
CA CYS A 3 -14.10 13.11 10.56
C CYS A 3 -13.96 13.67 9.12
N LEU A 4 -12.77 13.61 8.54
CA LEU A 4 -12.53 14.04 7.16
C LEU A 4 -13.15 13.06 6.17
N GLN A 5 -12.98 11.75 6.40
CA GLN A 5 -13.64 10.71 5.59
C GLN A 5 -15.17 10.87 5.60
N GLN A 6 -15.76 11.08 6.78
CA GLN A 6 -17.19 11.32 6.90
C GLN A 6 -17.60 12.61 6.17
N LEU A 7 -16.82 13.68 6.29
CA LEU A 7 -17.09 14.93 5.58
C LEU A 7 -17.01 14.76 4.06
N SER A 8 -16.03 14.02 3.52
CA SER A 8 -15.95 13.76 2.08
C SER A 8 -17.20 13.05 1.56
N HIS A 9 -17.70 12.06 2.30
CA HIS A 9 -18.88 11.30 1.90
C HIS A 9 -20.17 12.12 2.05
N ILE A 10 -20.30 12.95 3.09
CA ILE A 10 -21.49 13.78 3.31
C ILE A 10 -21.55 14.95 2.32
N ALA A 11 -20.41 15.58 2.04
CA ALA A 11 -20.32 16.78 1.22
C ALA A 11 -20.14 16.49 -0.28
N ASP A 12 -20.06 15.21 -0.67
CA ASP A 12 -19.70 14.77 -2.03
C ASP A 12 -18.43 15.49 -2.54
N ALA A 13 -17.39 15.46 -1.71
CA ALA A 13 -16.16 16.20 -1.92
C ALA A 13 -14.93 15.27 -1.91
N THR A 14 -13.92 15.58 -2.73
CA THR A 14 -12.65 14.87 -2.72
C THR A 14 -11.68 15.49 -1.72
N ILE A 15 -11.16 14.69 -0.78
CA ILE A 15 -10.13 15.12 0.18
C ILE A 15 -8.84 14.34 -0.11
N LEU A 16 -7.76 15.07 -0.37
CA LEU A 16 -6.43 14.50 -0.55
C LEU A 16 -5.60 14.71 0.72
N ILE A 17 -5.05 13.63 1.26
CA ILE A 17 -4.20 13.65 2.45
C ILE A 17 -2.88 12.94 2.14
N SER A 18 -1.76 13.55 2.53
CA SER A 18 -0.44 12.92 2.47
C SER A 18 0.03 12.58 3.89
N LEU A 19 0.42 11.32 4.09
CA LEU A 19 0.89 10.80 5.38
C LEU A 19 2.24 10.12 5.16
N LEU A 20 3.22 10.42 6.03
CA LEU A 20 4.56 9.84 5.90
C LEU A 20 4.57 8.36 6.30
N GLN A 21 3.82 8.00 7.36
CA GLN A 21 3.68 6.64 7.90
C GLN A 21 2.34 6.56 8.67
N PRO A 22 1.21 6.24 8.01
CA PRO A 22 -0.05 6.06 8.71
C PRO A 22 0.02 4.85 9.64
N SER A 23 -0.66 4.92 10.79
CA SER A 23 -0.93 3.70 11.57
C SER A 23 -1.83 2.76 10.75
N PRO A 24 -1.83 1.44 11.02
CA PRO A 24 -2.74 0.51 10.36
C PRO A 24 -4.20 0.97 10.40
N GLU A 25 -4.67 1.48 11.54
CA GLU A 25 -6.04 1.98 11.69
C GLU A 25 -6.30 3.22 10.83
N THR A 26 -5.28 4.06 10.61
CA THR A 26 -5.39 5.24 9.75
C THR A 26 -5.44 4.85 8.28
N PHE A 27 -4.68 3.83 7.88
CA PHE A 27 -4.70 3.29 6.52
C PHE A 27 -6.09 2.76 6.14
N GLU A 28 -6.78 2.08 7.06
CA GLU A 28 -8.13 1.54 6.86
C GLU A 28 -9.22 2.60 6.62
N LEU A 29 -8.95 3.88 6.88
CA LEU A 29 -9.91 4.98 6.68
C LEU A 29 -9.90 5.57 5.26
N PHE A 30 -9.05 5.08 4.37
CA PHE A 30 -8.95 5.60 3.01
C PHE A 30 -9.70 4.71 2.02
N ASP A 31 -10.45 5.36 1.13
CA ASP A 31 -11.15 4.70 0.02
C ASP A 31 -10.13 4.31 -1.08
N ASP A 32 -9.34 5.28 -1.53
CA ASP A 32 -8.26 5.11 -2.51
C ASP A 32 -6.88 5.38 -1.87
N VAL A 33 -5.84 4.70 -2.38
CA VAL A 33 -4.46 4.86 -1.92
C VAL A 33 -3.56 5.22 -3.09
N ILE A 34 -2.76 6.28 -2.92
CA ILE A 34 -1.62 6.59 -3.78
C ILE A 34 -0.35 6.20 -3.04
N LEU A 35 0.34 5.17 -3.50
CA LEU A 35 1.68 4.84 -3.02
C LEU A 35 2.75 5.47 -3.89
N MET A 36 3.70 6.11 -3.25
CA MET A 36 4.85 6.70 -3.90
C MET A 36 6.16 6.17 -3.33
N GLY A 37 7.09 5.82 -4.21
CA GLY A 37 8.44 5.39 -3.86
C GLY A 37 9.42 5.90 -4.90
N GLU A 38 10.60 6.35 -4.46
CA GLU A 38 11.67 6.85 -5.34
C GLU A 38 11.21 7.93 -6.36
N GLY A 39 10.22 8.75 -5.99
CA GLY A 39 9.66 9.80 -6.85
C GLY A 39 8.66 9.34 -7.91
N LYS A 40 8.25 8.06 -7.89
CA LYS A 40 7.25 7.48 -8.80
C LYS A 40 5.98 7.10 -8.05
N ILE A 41 4.87 7.05 -8.78
CA ILE A 41 3.64 6.41 -8.31
C ILE A 41 3.76 4.91 -8.57
N ILE A 42 3.73 4.12 -7.51
CA ILE A 42 3.79 2.66 -7.56
C ILE A 42 2.37 2.10 -7.68
N TYR A 43 1.42 2.71 -6.99
CA TYR A 43 0.02 2.28 -6.95
C TYR A 43 -0.91 3.47 -6.84
N HIS A 44 -2.03 3.43 -7.56
CA HIS A 44 -3.13 4.40 -7.43
C HIS A 44 -4.45 3.72 -7.80
N ALA A 45 -5.15 3.23 -6.79
CA ALA A 45 -6.40 2.48 -6.91
C ALA A 45 -7.03 2.27 -5.51
N PRO A 46 -8.20 1.62 -5.41
CA PRO A 46 -8.86 1.33 -4.14
C PRO A 46 -7.94 0.61 -3.15
N ARG A 47 -8.06 0.92 -1.86
CA ARG A 47 -7.25 0.28 -0.81
C ARG A 47 -7.34 -1.24 -0.85
N ASP A 48 -8.54 -1.79 -1.12
CA ASP A 48 -8.81 -3.22 -1.08
C ASP A 48 -8.08 -4.03 -2.17
N ASP A 49 -7.70 -3.41 -3.28
CA ASP A 49 -7.04 -4.07 -4.40
C ASP A 49 -5.50 -4.12 -4.25
N ILE A 50 -4.95 -3.42 -3.26
CA ILE A 50 -3.51 -3.20 -3.16
C ILE A 50 -2.71 -4.49 -2.95
N CYS A 51 -3.23 -5.41 -2.13
CA CYS A 51 -2.58 -6.69 -1.88
C CYS A 51 -2.53 -7.53 -3.15
N ARG A 52 -3.62 -7.54 -3.93
CA ARG A 52 -3.68 -8.25 -5.21
C ARG A 52 -2.69 -7.67 -6.22
N PHE A 53 -2.58 -6.34 -6.30
CA PHE A 53 -1.60 -5.68 -7.16
C PHE A 53 -0.16 -6.15 -6.85
N PHE A 54 0.23 -6.23 -5.57
CA PHE A 54 1.56 -6.72 -5.21
C PHE A 54 1.71 -8.23 -5.46
N GLU A 55 0.67 -9.02 -5.25
CA GLU A 55 0.69 -10.46 -5.56
C GLU A 55 0.92 -10.71 -7.06
N ASP A 56 0.25 -9.95 -7.93
CA ASP A 56 0.45 -10.00 -9.39
C ASP A 56 1.88 -9.60 -9.78
N CYS A 57 2.51 -8.70 -9.01
CA CYS A 57 3.93 -8.34 -9.13
C CYS A 57 4.90 -9.40 -8.57
N GLY A 58 4.41 -10.48 -7.95
CA GLY A 58 5.23 -11.53 -7.34
C GLY A 58 5.58 -11.31 -5.87
N PHE A 59 4.89 -10.41 -5.17
CA PHE A 59 5.09 -10.12 -3.75
C PHE A 59 3.85 -10.45 -2.95
N LYS A 60 3.98 -11.33 -1.95
CA LYS A 60 2.85 -11.75 -1.13
C LYS A 60 2.95 -11.24 0.30
N CYS A 61 1.88 -10.63 0.79
CA CYS A 61 1.76 -10.23 2.19
C CYS A 61 1.61 -11.48 3.10
N PRO A 62 2.41 -11.63 4.18
CA PRO A 62 2.23 -12.70 5.14
C PRO A 62 0.92 -12.58 5.94
N GLU A 63 0.27 -13.71 6.26
CA GLU A 63 -1.03 -13.73 6.96
C GLU A 63 -1.04 -13.02 8.33
N ARG A 64 0.10 -12.95 9.02
CA ARG A 64 0.23 -12.34 10.34
C ARG A 64 0.76 -10.91 10.31
N LYS A 65 0.94 -10.33 9.13
CA LYS A 65 1.49 -8.98 8.95
C LYS A 65 0.38 -8.01 8.55
N GLY A 66 0.39 -6.82 9.15
CA GLY A 66 -0.52 -5.75 8.74
C GLY A 66 -0.18 -5.26 7.33
N VAL A 67 -1.21 -4.92 6.55
CA VAL A 67 -1.03 -4.44 5.17
C VAL A 67 -0.16 -3.18 5.15
N ALA A 68 -0.39 -2.22 6.05
CA ALA A 68 0.42 -1.00 6.13
C ALA A 68 1.93 -1.31 6.34
N ASP A 69 2.27 -2.24 7.25
CA ASP A 69 3.66 -2.65 7.49
C ASP A 69 4.26 -3.37 6.29
N PHE A 70 3.47 -4.23 5.64
CA PHE A 70 3.87 -4.89 4.41
C PHE A 70 4.19 -3.88 3.30
N LEU A 71 3.33 -2.89 3.07
CA LEU A 71 3.52 -1.88 2.03
C LEU A 71 4.79 -1.05 2.27
N GLN A 72 5.09 -0.71 3.52
CA GLN A 72 6.32 0.00 3.86
C GLN A 72 7.57 -0.82 3.53
N GLU A 73 7.55 -2.12 3.79
CA GLU A 73 8.71 -2.98 3.59
C GLU A 73 8.85 -3.51 2.16
N VAL A 74 7.76 -3.79 1.45
CA VAL A 74 7.80 -4.23 0.05
C VAL A 74 8.31 -3.13 -0.88
N MET A 75 8.17 -1.86 -0.49
CA MET A 75 8.77 -0.72 -1.19
C MET A 75 10.22 -0.42 -0.76
N SER A 76 10.73 -1.10 0.28
CA SER A 76 12.10 -0.93 0.79
C SER A 76 13.06 -1.89 0.10
N ARG A 77 14.15 -1.37 -0.48
CA ARG A 77 15.23 -2.19 -1.06
C ARG A 77 15.81 -3.22 -0.08
N LYS A 78 15.81 -2.90 1.21
CA LYS A 78 16.35 -3.77 2.26
C LYS A 78 15.46 -5.00 2.50
N ASP A 79 14.15 -4.81 2.36
CA ASP A 79 13.15 -5.73 2.92
C ASP A 79 12.31 -6.42 1.84
N GLN A 80 12.21 -5.87 0.62
CA GLN A 80 11.36 -6.36 -0.48
C GLN A 80 11.57 -7.85 -0.82
N ALA A 81 12.82 -8.33 -0.79
CA ALA A 81 13.18 -9.70 -1.15
C ALA A 81 12.44 -10.76 -0.33
N GLN A 82 12.08 -10.47 0.93
CA GLN A 82 11.42 -11.42 1.83
C GLN A 82 9.98 -11.76 1.39
N TYR A 83 9.38 -10.91 0.55
CA TYR A 83 8.00 -11.08 0.08
C TYR A 83 7.91 -11.78 -1.27
N TRP A 84 9.04 -12.03 -1.93
CA TRP A 84 9.08 -12.67 -3.24
C TRP A 84 8.49 -14.09 -3.17
N CYS A 85 7.43 -14.34 -3.91
CA CYS A 85 6.65 -15.58 -3.81
C CYS A 85 7.00 -16.62 -4.88
N TYR A 86 7.64 -16.22 -5.99
CA TYR A 86 8.05 -17.14 -7.05
C TYR A 86 9.30 -17.92 -6.65
N ARG A 87 9.21 -19.25 -6.61
CA ARG A 87 10.35 -20.13 -6.29
C ARG A 87 11.22 -20.47 -7.50
N ASP A 88 10.64 -20.36 -8.68
CA ASP A 88 11.21 -20.69 -9.98
C ASP A 88 11.89 -19.49 -10.67
N LYS A 89 11.69 -18.28 -10.15
CA LYS A 89 12.24 -17.04 -10.72
C LYS A 89 13.20 -16.38 -9.74
N PRO A 90 14.38 -15.92 -10.19
CA PRO A 90 15.28 -15.15 -9.33
C PRO A 90 14.63 -13.82 -8.95
N TYR A 91 14.88 -13.39 -7.71
CA TYR A 91 14.49 -12.06 -7.25
C TYR A 91 15.44 -10.99 -7.83
N SER A 92 14.87 -9.84 -8.18
CA SER A 92 15.58 -8.58 -8.39
C SER A 92 14.75 -7.45 -7.78
N TYR A 93 15.41 -6.42 -7.26
CA TYR A 93 14.70 -5.25 -6.72
C TYR A 93 13.89 -4.53 -7.81
N ILE A 94 12.65 -4.20 -7.49
CA ILE A 94 11.68 -3.50 -8.36
C ILE A 94 11.32 -2.15 -7.71
N SER A 95 11.41 -1.05 -8.48
CA SER A 95 11.00 0.31 -8.06
C SER A 95 10.28 1.13 -9.10
#